data_AF-A0A524I837-F1
#
_entry.id   AF-A0A524I837-F1
#
_cell.length_a   1.000
_cell.length_b   1.000
_cell.length_c   1.000
_cell.angle_alpha   90.00
_cell.angle_beta   90.00
_cell.angle_gamma   90.00
#
_symmetry.space_group_name_H-M   'P 1'
#
loop_
_entity.id
_entity.type
_entity.pdbx_description
1 polymer ?
#
loop_
_entity_poly.entity_id
_entity_poly.type
_entity_poly.pdbx_seq_one_letter_code
_entity_poly.pdbx_strand_id
1 'polypeptide(L)'
;RLKVRAPTLANYPATVEMLRKGFIADIPLIFAAIDPCICCAERTVTLIAARSGEESVVRMSDLRRRAIARHQNAPVKRNAAWPL
;
A
#
# COMPACT_ATOMS: atom_id res chain seq x y z
N ARG A 1 -10.86 -8.78 -5.64
CA ARG A 1 -9.96 -7.72 -5.11
C ARG A 1 -9.22 -8.29 -3.91
N LEU A 2 -7.96 -8.69 -4.06
CA LEU A 2 -7.15 -9.18 -2.94
C LEU A 2 -6.59 -7.99 -2.15
N LYS A 3 -6.92 -7.90 -0.85
CA LYS A 3 -6.34 -6.90 0.06
C LYS A 3 -5.49 -7.63 1.09
N VAL A 4 -4.19 -7.73 0.82
CA VAL A 4 -3.22 -8.28 1.78
C VAL A 4 -3.03 -7.26 2.89
N ARG A 5 -3.28 -7.64 4.14
CA ARG A 5 -3.00 -6.82 5.32
C ARG A 5 -1.71 -7.32 5.96
N ALA A 6 -0.64 -6.53 5.87
CA ALA A 6 0.57 -6.82 6.61
C ALA A 6 0.32 -6.56 8.10
N PRO A 7 0.86 -7.37 9.02
CA PRO A 7 0.72 -7.15 10.46
C PRO A 7 1.25 -5.77 10.87
N THR A 8 2.37 -5.33 10.28
CA THR A 8 2.94 -4.00 10.49
C THR A 8 1.98 -2.86 10.15
N LEU A 9 1.11 -3.03 9.14
CA LEU A 9 0.14 -2.00 8.75
C LEU A 9 -0.87 -1.72 9.86
N ALA A 10 -1.22 -2.73 10.65
CA ALA A 10 -2.13 -2.59 11.79
C ALA A 10 -1.45 -1.94 13.00
N ASN A 11 -0.14 -2.11 13.14
CA ASN A 11 0.63 -1.65 14.30
C ASN A 11 1.07 -0.18 14.19
N TYR A 12 1.19 0.40 12.99
CA TYR A 12 1.64 1.80 12.82
C TYR A 12 0.94 2.84 13.70
N PRO A 13 -0.41 2.86 13.82
CA PRO A 13 -1.06 3.84 14.67
C PRO A 13 -0.62 3.72 16.14
N ALA A 14 -0.46 2.50 16.63
CA ALA A 14 0.02 2.25 17.99
C ALA A 14 1.49 2.66 18.15
N THR A 15 2.34 2.35 17.16
CA THR A 15 3.75 2.76 17.14
C THR A 15 3.90 4.28 17.20
N VAL A 16 3.10 5.03 16.43
CA VAL A 16 3.12 6.50 16.42
C VAL A 16 2.75 7.08 17.79
N GLU A 17 1.75 6.51 18.46
CA GLU A 17 1.36 6.94 19.80
C GLU A 17 2.42 6.60 20.86
N MET A 18 3.09 5.45 20.74
CA MET A 18 4.21 5.08 21.62
C MET A 18 5.39 6.05 21.47
N LEU A 19 5.74 6.40 20.23
CA LEU A 19 6.83 7.34 19.94
C LEU A 19 6.53 8.76 20.43
N ARG A 20 5.25 9.17 20.41
CA ARG A 20 4.84 10.51 20.87
C ARG A 20 4.92 10.68 22.38
N LYS A 21 4.83 9.59 23.16
CA LYS A 21 4.83 9.61 24.63
C LYS A 21 6.17 9.23 25.27
N GLY A 22 7.11 8.70 24.49
CA GLY A 22 8.45 8.29 24.96
C GLY A 22 9.51 9.38 24.84
N PHE A 23 10.70 9.10 25.35
CA PHE A 23 11.88 9.94 25.12
C PHE A 23 12.51 9.64 23.75
N ILE A 24 13.30 10.57 23.21
CA ILE A 24 14.01 10.37 21.94
C ILE A 24 14.93 9.14 21.99
N ALA A 25 15.47 8.82 23.17
CA ALA A 25 16.31 7.64 23.39
C ALA A 25 15.55 6.30 23.23
N ASP A 26 14.23 6.30 23.41
CA ASP A 26 13.40 5.07 23.35
C ASP A 26 12.98 4.71 21.93
N ILE A 27 13.17 5.62 20.96
CA ILE A 27 12.81 5.42 19.55
C ILE A 27 13.42 4.13 18.97
N PRO A 28 14.74 3.89 19.03
CA PRO A 28 15.32 2.66 18.49
C PRO A 28 14.83 1.40 19.21
N LEU A 29 14.53 1.48 20.51
CA LEU A 29 14.01 0.36 21.29
C LEU A 29 12.59 -0.01 20.85
N ILE A 30 11.72 0.99 20.67
CA ILE A 30 10.35 0.81 20.18
C ILE A 30 10.35 0.26 18.75
N PHE A 31 11.23 0.75 17.88
CA PHE A 31 11.39 0.25 16.52
C PHE A 31 11.86 -1.21 16.51
N ALA A 32 12.84 -1.57 17.34
CA ALA A 32 13.31 -2.95 17.45
C ALA A 32 12.23 -3.89 18.01
N ALA A 33 11.40 -3.42 18.94
CA ALA A 33 10.34 -4.22 19.56
C ALA A 33 9.15 -4.50 18.63
N ILE A 34 8.76 -3.53 17.80
CA ILE A 34 7.63 -3.68 16.87
C ILE A 34 8.05 -4.35 15.56
N ASP A 35 9.32 -4.22 15.18
CA ASP A 35 9.87 -4.67 13.90
C ASP A 35 9.05 -4.18 12.68
N PRO A 36 9.00 -2.86 12.44
CA PRO A 36 8.22 -2.35 11.33
C PRO A 36 8.94 -2.56 9.99
N CYS A 37 8.64 -3.65 9.27
CA CYS A 37 9.04 -3.79 7.87
C CYS A 37 8.25 -2.83 6.98
N ILE A 38 8.90 -1.71 6.65
CA ILE A 38 8.41 -0.68 5.72
C ILE A 38 8.09 -1.29 4.35
N CYS A 39 8.91 -2.25 3.93
CA CYS A 39 8.72 -3.11 2.75
C CYS A 39 7.34 -3.79 2.67
N CYS A 40 6.84 -4.34 3.79
CA CYS A 40 5.56 -5.04 3.86
C CYS A 40 4.38 -4.06 3.92
N ALA A 41 4.64 -2.83 4.34
CA ALA A 41 3.65 -1.77 4.49
C ALA A 41 3.47 -0.94 3.22
N GLU A 42 4.57 -0.57 2.57
CA GLU A 42 4.60 0.21 1.33
C GLU A 42 4.79 -0.72 0.12
N ARG A 43 3.70 -0.95 -0.61
CA ARG A 43 3.71 -1.82 -1.80
C ARG A 43 4.06 -1.03 -3.05
N THR A 44 5.06 -1.48 -3.78
CA THR A 44 5.27 -1.14 -5.19
C THR A 44 4.62 -2.22 -6.05
N VAL A 45 3.97 -1.83 -7.15
CA VAL A 45 3.31 -2.75 -8.08
C VAL A 45 3.89 -2.52 -9.46
N THR A 46 4.33 -3.59 -10.12
CA THR A 46 4.66 -3.55 -11.54
C THR A 46 3.36 -3.72 -12.33
N LEU A 47 3.03 -2.73 -13.16
CA LEU A 47 1.93 -2.79 -14.10
C LEU A 47 2.48 -3.19 -15.46
N ILE A 48 1.93 -4.26 -16.03
CA ILE A 48 2.22 -4.70 -17.39
C ILE A 48 1.03 -4.28 -18.26
N ALA A 49 1.28 -3.44 -19.26
CA ALA A 49 0.25 -3.00 -20.18
C ALA A 49 -0.21 -4.17 -21.06
N ALA A 50 -1.47 -4.59 -20.94
CA ALA A 50 -2.00 -5.76 -21.63
C ALA A 50 -1.90 -5.73 -23.17
N ARG A 51 -1.73 -4.55 -23.79
CA ARG A 51 -1.62 -4.39 -25.25
C ARG A 51 -0.20 -4.20 -25.76
N SER A 52 0.65 -3.49 -25.03
CA SER A 52 2.02 -3.16 -25.46
C SER A 52 3.09 -3.98 -24.76
N GLY A 53 2.76 -4.69 -23.68
CA GLY A 53 3.74 -5.38 -22.83
C GLY A 53 4.63 -4.44 -22.02
N GLU A 54 4.38 -3.14 -22.07
CA GLU A 54 5.17 -2.13 -21.37
C GLU A 54 5.05 -2.29 -19.85
N GLU A 55 6.19 -2.41 -19.17
CA GLU A 55 6.25 -2.50 -17.72
C GLU A 55 6.43 -1.12 -17.10
N SER A 56 5.60 -0.80 -16.11
CA SER A 56 5.77 0.41 -15.31
C SER A 56 5.67 0.08 -13.82
N VAL A 57 6.70 0.46 -13.06
CA VAL A 57 6.69 0.33 -11.62
C VAL A 57 5.99 1.55 -11.02
N VAL A 58 4.91 1.32 -10.30
CA VAL A 58 4.14 2.39 -9.63
C VAL A 58 4.03 2.12 -8.14
N ARG A 59 3.95 3.19 -7.34
CA ARG A 59 3.63 3.06 -5.92
C ARG A 59 2.14 2.79 -5.73
N MET A 60 1.79 2.10 -4.65
CA MET A 60 0.38 1.84 -4.31
C MET A 60 -0.44 3.13 -4.10
N SER A 61 0.20 4.22 -3.64
CA SER A 61 -0.41 5.54 -3.51
C SER A 61 -0.85 6.12 -4.85
N ASP A 62 -0.01 6.00 -5.88
CA ASP A 62 -0.32 6.44 -7.24
C ASP A 62 -1.44 5.60 -7.84
N LEU A 63 -1.41 4.30 -7.61
CA LEU A 63 -2.45 3.37 -8.06
C LEU A 63 -3.80 3.66 -7.38
N ARG A 64 -3.79 4.01 -6.08
CA ARG A 64 -4.97 4.49 -5.35
C ARG A 64 -5.49 5.81 -5.92
N ARG A 65 -4.61 6.77 -6.22
CA ARG A 65 -4.98 8.06 -6.83
C ARG A 65 -5.65 7.84 -8.20
N ARG A 66 -5.04 7.01 -9.04
CA ARG A 66 -5.59 6.62 -10.35
C ARG A 66 -6.96 5.91 -10.22
N ALA A 67 -7.12 5.04 -9.22
CA ALA A 67 -8.39 4.35 -8.98
C ALA A 67 -9.52 5.32 -8.58
N ILE A 68 -9.23 6.31 -7.73
CA ILE A 68 -10.19 7.34 -7.31
C ILE A 68 -10.57 8.24 -8.50
N ALA A 69 -9.56 8.76 -9.23
CA ALA A 69 -9.79 9.60 -10.41
C ALA A 69 -10.56 8.85 -11.50
N ARG A 70 -10.26 7.56 -11.70
CA ARG A 70 -11.00 6.71 -12.63
C ARG A 70 -12.45 6.52 -12.17
N HIS A 71 -12.71 6.31 -10.88
CA HIS A 71 -14.08 6.07 -10.40
C HIS A 71 -15.03 7.23 -10.71
N GLN A 72 -14.55 8.47 -10.64
CA GLN A 72 -15.32 9.67 -10.96
C GLN A 72 -15.74 9.76 -12.43
N ASN A 73 -14.88 9.25 -13.34
CA ASN A 73 -15.04 9.40 -14.79
C ASN A 73 -15.32 8.07 -15.50
N ALA A 74 -15.52 6.98 -14.76
CA ALA A 74 -15.64 5.65 -15.34
C ALA A 74 -17.06 5.38 -15.84
N PRO A 75 -17.23 4.95 -17.11
CA PRO A 75 -18.51 4.39 -17.55
C PRO A 75 -18.84 3.14 -16.74
N VAL A 76 -20.13 2.90 -16.50
CA VAL A 76 -20.63 1.70 -15.80
C VAL A 76 -20.10 0.46 -16.53
N LYS A 77 -19.31 -0.37 -15.84
CA LYS A 77 -18.73 -1.58 -16.45
C LYS A 77 -19.85 -2.56 -16.79
N ARG A 78 -20.12 -2.78 -18.09
CA ARG A 78 -20.75 -4.02 -18.57
C ARG A 78 -19.70 -5.13 -18.51
N ASN A 79 -20.07 -6.23 -17.86
CA ASN A 79 -19.41 -7.53 -17.73
C ASN A 79 -18.00 -7.63 -18.33
N ALA A 80 -16.98 -7.38 -17.52
CA ALA A 80 -15.60 -7.72 -17.87
C ALA A 80 -15.32 -9.17 -17.43
N ALA A 81 -15.32 -10.10 -18.38
CA ALA A 81 -14.82 -11.46 -18.16
C ALA A 81 -13.28 -11.42 -18.13
N TRP A 82 -12.69 -12.02 -17.10
CA TRP A 82 -11.24 -12.21 -17.02
C TRP A 82 -10.83 -13.38 -17.93
N PRO A 83 -9.75 -13.25 -18.71
CA PRO A 83 -9.15 -14.42 -19.34
C PRO A 83 -8.61 -15.33 -18.22
N LEU A 84 -9.07 -16.58 -18.22
CA LEU A 84 -8.53 -17.66 -17.38
C LEU A 84 -7.14 -18.06 -17.87
#